data_AF-A0A1A8V6F6-F1
#
_entry.id   AF-A0A1A8V6F6-F1
#
_cell.length_a   1.000
_cell.length_b   1.000
_cell.length_c   1.000
_cell.angle_alpha   90.00
_cell.angle_beta   90.00
_cell.angle_gamma   90.00
#
_symmetry.space_group_name_H-M   'P 1'
#
loop_
_entity.id
_entity.type
_entity.pdbx_description
1 polymer ?
#
loop_
_entity_poly.entity_id
_entity_poly.type
_entity_poly.pdbx_seq_one_letter_code
_entity_poly.pdbx_strand_id
1 'polypeptide(L)' 'MGNHGSNLDDILAEDMHHWYNKFMKESPSGLITLFELKAILNLKGITENANSYVEQVFFTFDMDG' A
#
# COMPACT_ATOMS: atom_id res chain seq x y z
N MET A 1 22.19 0.92 -33.54
CA MET A 1 22.95 1.30 -32.32
C MET A 1 21.94 1.69 -31.25
N GLY A 2 22.06 1.16 -30.03
CA GLY A 2 21.27 1.56 -28.86
C GLY A 2 20.19 0.57 -28.44
N ASN A 3 20.62 -0.55 -27.84
CA ASN A 3 19.78 -1.52 -27.15
C ASN A 3 18.97 -0.79 -26.06
N HIS A 4 17.65 -0.64 -26.25
CA HIS A 4 16.71 -0.17 -25.23
C HIS A 4 16.60 -1.23 -24.14
N GLY A 5 17.63 -1.35 -23.30
CA GLY A 5 17.46 -1.91 -21.97
C GLY A 5 16.77 -0.84 -21.17
N SER A 6 15.46 -0.97 -20.97
CA SER A 6 14.72 -0.22 -19.95
C SER A 6 15.53 -0.24 -18.66
N ASN A 7 15.98 0.94 -18.21
CA ASN A 7 16.69 1.02 -16.94
C ASN A 7 15.74 0.51 -15.86
N LEU A 8 16.22 -0.36 -14.97
CA LEU A 8 15.44 -0.90 -13.86
C LEU A 8 14.77 0.24 -13.06
N ASP A 9 15.44 1.38 -12.95
CA ASP A 9 14.94 2.58 -12.29
C ASP A 9 13.67 3.13 -12.97
N ASP A 10 13.60 3.11 -14.30
CA ASP A 10 12.45 3.62 -15.04
C ASP A 10 11.23 2.72 -14.84
N ILE A 11 11.44 1.39 -14.80
CA ILE A 11 10.40 0.40 -14.52
C ILE A 11 9.86 0.59 -13.09
N LEU A 12 10.76 0.72 -12.11
CA LEU A 12 10.36 0.92 -10.72
C LEU A 12 9.63 2.26 -10.52
N ALA A 13 10.04 3.32 -11.22
CA ALA A 13 9.36 4.61 -11.18
C ALA A 13 7.95 4.52 -11.78
N GLU A 14 7.78 3.85 -12.92
CA GLU A 14 6.47 3.63 -13.53
C GLU A 14 5.53 2.84 -12.60
N ASP A 15 6.03 1.76 -12.00
CA ASP A 15 5.29 0.95 -11.03
C ASP A 15 4.89 1.78 -9.81
N MET A 16 5.79 2.60 -9.28
CA MET A 16 5.48 3.50 -8.17
C MET A 16 4.38 4.50 -8.52
N HIS A 17 4.45 5.13 -9.70
CA HIS A 17 3.41 6.06 -10.16
C HIS A 17 2.06 5.36 -10.33
N HIS A 18 2.06 4.13 -10.84
CA HIS A 18 0.86 3.32 -10.99
C HIS A 18 0.18 3.08 -9.63
N TRP A 19 0.95 2.61 -8.64
CA TRP A 19 0.42 2.33 -7.30
C TRP A 19 0.01 3.59 -6.57
N TYR A 20 0.77 4.69 -6.70
CA TYR A 20 0.43 5.97 -6.09
C TYR A 20 -0.88 6.55 -6.66
N ASN A 21 -1.06 6.52 -7.98
CA ASN A 21 -2.30 7.01 -8.60
C ASN A 21 -3.51 6.17 -8.19
N LYS A 22 -3.33 4.84 -8.09
CA LYS A 22 -4.37 3.95 -7.58
C LYS A 22 -4.72 4.28 -6.12
N PHE A 23 -3.70 4.46 -5.28
CA PHE A 23 -3.85 4.86 -3.89
C PHE A 23 -4.61 6.18 -3.75
N MET A 24 -4.20 7.23 -4.46
CA MET A 24 -4.87 8.55 -4.39
C MET A 24 -6.32 8.52 -4.89
N LYS A 25 -6.64 7.61 -5.82
CA LYS A 25 -8.02 7.41 -6.29
C LYS A 25 -8.90 6.75 -5.23
N GLU A 26 -8.36 5.79 -4.48
CA GLU A 26 -9.08 5.03 -3.45
C GLU A 26 -9.09 5.76 -2.09
N SER A 27 -8.03 6.52 -1.78
CA SER A 27 -7.94 7.40 -0.62
C SER A 27 -7.53 8.83 -1.01
N PRO A 28 -8.50 9.69 -1.35
CA PRO A 28 -8.23 11.08 -1.74
C PRO A 28 -7.59 11.94 -0.65
N SER A 29 -7.65 11.51 0.62
CA SER A 29 -6.99 12.16 1.75
C SER A 29 -5.46 12.02 1.70
N GLY A 30 -4.95 11.07 0.90
CA GLY A 30 -3.54 10.70 0.89
C GLY A 30 -3.10 9.88 2.10
N LEU A 31 -4.04 9.45 2.96
CA LEU A 31 -3.78 8.67 4.17
C LEU A 31 -4.73 7.46 4.23
N ILE A 32 -4.30 6.37 4.85
CA ILE A 32 -5.19 5.24 5.15
C ILE A 32 -5.14 5.03 6.66
N THR A 33 -6.30 5.05 7.30
CA THR A 33 -6.43 4.66 8.71
C THR A 33 -6.42 3.14 8.85
N LEU A 34 -6.11 2.63 10.06
CA LEU A 34 -6.22 1.21 10.36
C LEU A 34 -7.63 0.65 10.08
N PHE A 35 -8.67 1.46 10.32
CA PHE A 35 -10.06 1.07 10.02
C PHE A 35 -10.29 0.87 8.52
N GLU A 36 -9.81 1.81 7.70
CA GLU A 36 -9.91 1.73 6.25
C GLU A 36 -9.07 0.57 5.69
N LEU A 37 -7.86 0.34 6.22
CA LEU A 37 -7.04 -0.83 5.83
C LEU A 37 -7.80 -2.14 6.08
N LYS A 38 -8.41 -2.30 7.26
CA LYS A 38 -9.20 -3.50 7.58
C LYS A 38 -10.40 -3.66 6.64
N ALA A 39 -11.02 -2.56 6.22
CA ALA A 39 -12.11 -2.56 5.26
C ALA A 39 -11.64 -2.94 3.84
N ILE A 40 -10.53 -2.38 3.37
CA ILE A 40 -9.92 -2.67 2.05
C ILE A 40 -9.54 -4.15 1.94
N LEU A 41 -8.97 -4.71 3.00
CA LEU A 41 -8.62 -6.13 3.08
C LEU A 41 -9.83 -7.04 3.34
N ASN A 42 -11.03 -6.46 3.49
CA ASN A 42 -12.29 -7.14 3.78
C ASN A 42 -12.21 -8.11 4.98
N LEU A 43 -11.52 -7.67 6.04
CA LEU A 43 -11.19 -8.50 7.20
C LEU A 43 -12.36 -8.63 8.19
N LYS A 44 -13.53 -9.07 7.70
CA LYS A 44 -14.70 -9.32 8.54
C LYS A 44 -14.64 -10.71 9.15
N GLY A 45 -14.87 -10.82 10.47
CA GLY A 45 -14.95 -12.10 11.17
C GLY A 45 -13.61 -12.83 11.33
N ILE A 46 -12.48 -12.11 11.23
CA ILE A 46 -11.15 -12.68 11.48
C ILE A 46 -10.93 -12.95 12.97
N THR A 47 -10.05 -13.90 13.27
CA THR A 47 -9.67 -14.20 14.66
C THR A 47 -8.89 -13.03 15.26
N GLU A 48 -8.91 -12.92 16.59
CA GLU A 48 -8.17 -11.88 17.32
C GLU A 48 -6.67 -11.90 17.00
N ASN A 49 -6.09 -13.09 16.81
CA ASN A 49 -4.69 -13.25 16.43
C ASN A 49 -4.40 -12.69 15.02
N ALA A 50 -5.26 -12.97 14.05
CA ALA A 50 -5.12 -12.41 12.70
C ALA A 50 -5.31 -10.88 12.72
N ASN A 51 -6.21 -10.38 13.57
CA ASN A 51 -6.42 -8.95 13.73
C ASN A 51 -5.19 -8.25 14.32
N SER A 52 -4.58 -8.83 15.35
CA SER A 52 -3.33 -8.33 15.95
C SER A 52 -2.19 -8.28 14.92
N TYR A 53 -2.08 -9.29 14.05
CA TYR A 53 -1.07 -9.27 12.99
C TYR A 53 -1.27 -8.11 12.00
N VAL A 54 -2.52 -7.84 11.60
CA VAL A 54 -2.84 -6.72 10.69
C VAL A 54 -2.53 -5.38 11.34
N GLU A 55 -2.79 -5.25 12.64
CA GLU A 55 -2.42 -4.06 13.42
C GLU A 55 -0.90 -3.86 13.45
N GLN A 56 -0.13 -4.92 13.70
CA GLN A 56 1.33 -4.87 13.66
C GLN A 56 1.85 -4.44 12.29
N VAL A 57 1.29 -4.99 11.21
CA VAL A 57 1.65 -4.58 9.84
C VAL A 57 1.37 -3.10 9.64
N PHE A 58 0.19 -2.62 10.02
CA PHE A 58 -0.16 -1.19 9.91
C PHE A 58 0.86 -0.31 10.64
N PHE A 59 1.13 -0.59 11.92
CA PHE A 59 2.08 0.20 12.72
C PHE A 59 3.54 0.09 12.27
N THR A 60 3.90 -0.96 11.51
CA THR A 60 5.23 -1.06 10.90
C THR A 60 5.42 -0.04 9.78
N PHE A 61 4.34 0.30 9.07
CA PHE A 61 4.35 1.27 7.97
C PHE A 61 3.97 2.70 8.42
N ASP A 62 3.28 2.84 9.54
CA ASP A 62 2.94 4.11 10.16
C ASP A 62 4.13 4.66 10.96
N MET A 63 5.08 5.26 10.25
CA MET A 63 6.35 5.74 10.81
C MET A 63 6.20 7.02 11.65
N ASP A 64 5.09 7.74 11.51
CA ASP A 64 4.91 9.08 12.07
C ASP A 64 3.89 9.18 13.23
N GLY A 65 2.99 8.19 13.41
CA GLY A 65 2.16 8.00 14.63
C GLY A 65 1.25 9.15 15.03
#